data_AF-A0A2I1EQ58-F1
#
_entry.id   AF-A0A2I1EQ58-F1
#
_cell.length_a   1.000
_cell.length_b   1.000
_cell.length_c   1.000
_cell.angle_alpha   90.00
_cell.angle_beta   90.00
_cell.angle_gamma   90.00
#
_symmetry.space_group_name_H-M   'P 1'
#
loop_
_entity.id
_entity.type
_entity.pdbx_description
1 polymer ?
#
loop_
_entity_poly.entity_id
_entity_poly.type
_entity_poly.pdbx_seq_one_letter_code
_entity_poly.pdbx_strand_id
1 'polypeptide(L)'
;MDVSTTNHHHPPALIFTGSNSPVEDSSKLVDIDIPADLLPFVPYGPLYSTDTKLRFNKKKNEERIPLKVGSQKWFKELIKIKQAHDHKIDKEKQLREDTEEATFLGTSLSRLEHRKDLLYDLTTFTDSYHN
;
A
#
# COMPACT_ATOMS: atom_id res chain seq x y z
N MET A 1 -23.00 -18.94 -51.95
CA MET A 1 -21.58 -18.76 -51.58
C MET A 1 -21.54 -17.54 -50.69
N ASP A 2 -21.45 -17.79 -49.40
CA ASP A 2 -21.53 -16.77 -48.35
C ASP A 2 -20.17 -16.08 -48.20
N VAL A 3 -20.18 -14.75 -48.11
CA VAL A 3 -19.02 -13.95 -47.70
C VAL A 3 -19.37 -13.32 -46.35
N SER A 4 -18.79 -13.90 -45.30
CA SER A 4 -18.86 -13.35 -43.93
C SER A 4 -17.88 -12.19 -43.79
N THR A 5 -18.40 -10.98 -43.61
CA THR A 5 -17.61 -9.81 -43.17
C THR A 5 -17.63 -9.75 -41.65
N THR A 6 -16.51 -10.12 -41.03
CA THR A 6 -16.27 -10.01 -39.59
C THR A 6 -16.00 -8.54 -39.23
N ASN A 7 -16.94 -7.90 -38.53
CA ASN A 7 -16.77 -6.58 -37.93
C ASN A 7 -15.85 -6.71 -36.70
N HIS A 8 -14.58 -6.34 -36.84
CA HIS A 8 -13.72 -6.06 -35.70
C HIS A 8 -13.88 -4.59 -35.30
N HIS A 9 -14.66 -4.37 -34.23
CA HIS A 9 -14.75 -3.09 -33.55
C HIS A 9 -13.40 -2.80 -32.89
N HIS A 10 -12.57 -1.98 -33.53
CA HIS A 10 -11.41 -1.37 -32.88
C HIS A 10 -11.92 -0.26 -31.95
N PRO A 11 -11.49 -0.22 -30.67
CA PRO A 11 -11.74 0.96 -29.85
C PRO A 11 -10.98 2.16 -30.44
N PRO A 12 -11.54 3.38 -30.38
CA PRO A 12 -10.89 4.56 -30.94
C PRO A 12 -9.59 4.83 -30.20
N ALA A 13 -8.51 5.02 -30.96
CA ALA A 13 -7.26 5.55 -30.45
C ALA A 13 -7.51 6.97 -29.91
N LEU A 14 -7.10 7.25 -28.68
CA LEU A 14 -7.08 8.61 -28.14
C LEU A 14 -6.00 9.40 -28.88
N ILE A 15 -6.41 10.17 -29.89
CA ILE A 15 -5.54 11.11 -30.59
C ILE A 15 -5.39 12.32 -29.68
N PHE A 16 -4.25 12.44 -28.99
CA PHE A 16 -3.88 13.66 -28.28
C PHE A 16 -3.46 14.70 -29.32
N THR A 17 -4.41 15.48 -29.82
CA THR A 17 -4.12 16.65 -30.67
C THR A 17 -3.44 17.69 -29.79
N GLY A 18 -2.13 17.86 -29.96
CA GLY A 18 -1.38 18.94 -29.33
C GLY A 18 -1.89 20.29 -29.79
N SER A 19 -2.74 20.93 -28.98
CA SER A 19 -2.94 22.37 -29.05
C SER A 19 -1.77 23.01 -28.33
N ASN A 20 -0.99 23.82 -29.04
CA ASN A 20 0.06 24.67 -28.47
C ASN A 20 -0.57 25.65 -27.47
N SER A 21 -0.66 25.23 -26.21
CA SER A 21 -0.92 26.11 -25.07
C SER A 21 0.40 26.77 -24.68
N PRO A 22 0.41 28.03 -24.20
CA PRO A 22 1.64 28.63 -23.71
C PRO A 22 2.20 27.73 -22.61
N VAL A 23 3.52 27.55 -22.59
CA VAL A 23 4.24 26.97 -21.47
C VAL A 23 3.99 27.90 -20.29
N GLU A 24 2.89 27.68 -19.58
CA GLU A 24 2.71 28.27 -18.26
C GLU A 24 3.74 27.60 -17.36
N ASP A 25 4.57 28.47 -16.80
CA ASP A 25 5.52 28.17 -15.75
C ASP A 25 4.93 27.18 -14.73
N SER A 26 5.36 25.92 -14.81
CA SER A 26 5.06 24.86 -13.84
C SER A 26 5.56 25.16 -12.42
N SER A 27 6.15 26.35 -12.21
CA SER A 27 6.65 26.84 -10.93
C SER A 27 5.56 27.46 -10.03
N LYS A 28 4.32 27.60 -10.51
CA LYS A 28 3.14 27.74 -9.64
C LYS A 28 2.47 26.39 -9.43
N LEU A 29 3.20 25.44 -8.86
CA LEU A 29 2.56 24.32 -8.18
C LEU A 29 1.80 24.92 -6.99
N VAL A 30 0.48 24.89 -7.07
CA VAL A 30 -0.41 25.12 -5.94
C VAL A 30 0.12 24.27 -4.77
N ASP A 31 0.33 24.88 -3.60
CA ASP A 31 0.59 24.16 -2.35
C ASP A 31 -0.63 23.31 -2.00
N ILE A 32 -0.77 22.19 -2.69
CA ILE A 32 -1.78 21.18 -2.42
C ILE A 32 -1.15 20.29 -1.36
N ASP A 33 -1.61 20.42 -0.12
CA ASP A 33 -1.28 19.47 0.94
C ASP A 33 -1.90 18.11 0.57
N ILE A 34 -1.07 17.25 -0.03
CA ILE A 34 -1.48 15.89 -0.35
C ILE A 34 -1.47 15.08 0.95
N PRO A 35 -2.62 14.47 1.34
CA PRO A 35 -2.67 13.57 2.48
C PRO A 35 -1.61 12.47 2.40
N ALA A 36 -1.00 12.12 3.53
CA ALA A 36 0.07 11.12 3.58
C ALA A 36 -0.34 9.77 2.93
N ASP A 37 -1.62 9.40 3.06
CA ASP A 37 -2.18 8.16 2.52
C ASP A 37 -2.27 8.14 0.98
N LEU A 38 -2.20 9.31 0.34
CA LEU A 38 -2.21 9.47 -1.12
C LEU A 38 -0.81 9.60 -1.71
N LEU A 39 0.23 9.61 -0.88
CA LEU A 39 1.60 9.64 -1.37
C LEU A 39 1.96 8.26 -1.97
N PRO A 40 2.55 8.23 -3.18
CA PRO A 40 2.98 6.98 -3.77
C PRO A 40 4.09 6.35 -2.92
N PHE A 41 4.06 5.03 -2.79
CA PHE A 41 5.17 4.30 -2.15
C PHE A 41 6.44 4.45 -2.99
N VAL A 42 7.45 5.12 -2.42
CA VAL A 42 8.78 5.25 -3.00
C VAL A 42 9.78 4.58 -2.05
N PRO A 43 10.45 3.49 -2.45
CA PRO A 43 11.43 2.84 -1.61
C PRO A 43 12.65 3.74 -1.36
N TYR A 44 13.21 3.66 -0.15
CA TYR A 44 14.41 4.43 0.21
C TYR A 44 15.66 3.89 -0.49
N GLY A 45 16.11 4.63 -1.51
CA GLY A 45 17.39 4.39 -2.17
C GLY A 45 17.40 3.26 -3.20
N PRO A 46 18.59 2.87 -3.68
CA PRO A 46 18.72 1.86 -4.73
C PRO A 46 18.24 0.48 -4.27
N LEU A 47 17.56 -0.23 -5.16
CA LEU A 47 17.12 -1.61 -4.91
C LEU A 47 18.28 -2.58 -5.10
N TYR A 48 18.57 -3.38 -4.08
CA TYR A 48 19.60 -4.42 -4.12
C TYR A 48 18.97 -5.81 -4.14
N SER A 49 19.67 -6.78 -4.72
CA SER A 49 19.20 -8.16 -4.67
C SER A 49 19.18 -8.67 -3.23
N THR A 50 18.07 -9.28 -2.82
CA THR A 50 17.95 -9.93 -1.51
C THR A 50 18.61 -11.29 -1.41
N ASP A 51 19.47 -11.67 -2.38
CA ASP A 51 20.18 -12.95 -2.35
C ASP A 51 20.86 -13.11 -0.98
N THR A 52 20.31 -14.00 -0.16
CA THR A 52 20.61 -14.10 1.28
C THR A 52 22.07 -14.43 1.52
N LYS A 53 22.73 -15.06 0.53
CA LYS A 53 24.17 -15.33 0.50
C LYS A 53 25.02 -14.05 0.52
N LEU A 54 24.53 -12.94 -0.04
CA LEU A 54 25.20 -11.62 -0.03
C LEU A 54 24.97 -10.84 1.27
N ARG A 55 23.88 -11.14 2.00
CA ARG A 55 23.58 -10.49 3.30
C ARG A 55 24.44 -11.01 4.45
N PHE A 56 24.89 -12.26 4.40
CA PHE A 56 25.66 -12.89 5.50
C PHE A 56 27.16 -12.96 5.25
N ASN A 57 27.65 -12.70 4.03
CA ASN A 57 29.07 -12.46 3.79
C ASN A 57 29.46 -11.06 4.27
N LYS A 58 29.53 -10.88 5.59
CA LYS A 58 30.11 -9.70 6.29
C LYS A 58 31.63 -9.54 6.06
N LYS A 59 32.20 -10.20 5.06
CA LYS A 59 33.61 -10.09 4.70
C LYS A 59 33.70 -9.44 3.34
N LYS A 60 34.15 -8.18 3.38
CA LYS A 60 34.52 -7.28 2.30
C LYS A 60 33.39 -6.33 1.86
N ASN A 61 33.78 -5.07 1.77
CA ASN A 61 33.10 -3.97 1.08
C ASN A 61 32.94 -4.30 -0.42
N GLU A 62 32.29 -5.40 -0.77
CA GLU A 62 31.80 -5.60 -2.12
C GLU A 62 30.62 -4.64 -2.26
N GLU A 63 30.87 -3.56 -2.99
CA GLU A 63 29.87 -2.57 -3.39
C GLU A 63 28.63 -3.34 -3.86
N ARG A 64 27.55 -3.25 -3.09
CA ARG A 64 26.29 -3.86 -3.50
C ARG A 64 25.93 -3.21 -4.82
N ILE A 65 25.93 -3.98 -5.90
CA ILE A 65 25.56 -3.47 -7.21
C ILE A 65 24.03 -3.32 -7.20
N PRO A 66 23.48 -2.10 -7.44
CA PRO A 66 22.05 -1.92 -7.57
C PRO A 66 21.49 -2.80 -8.69
N LEU A 67 20.27 -3.30 -8.48
CA LEU A 67 19.53 -3.99 -9.53
C LEU A 67 19.28 -3.01 -10.69
N LYS A 68 19.49 -3.49 -11.92
CA LYS A 68 19.15 -2.72 -13.13
C LYS A 68 17.66 -2.36 -13.10
N VAL A 69 17.38 -1.06 -13.17
CA VAL A 69 16.01 -0.52 -13.23
C VAL A 69 15.25 -1.16 -14.38
N GLY A 70 13.99 -1.52 -14.14
CA GLY A 70 13.13 -2.18 -15.13
C GLY A 70 13.42 -3.67 -15.37
N SER A 71 14.42 -4.26 -14.71
CA SER A 71 14.63 -5.71 -14.77
C SER A 71 13.56 -6.48 -13.97
N GLN A 72 13.27 -7.72 -14.35
CA GLN A 72 12.30 -8.55 -13.62
C GLN A 72 12.69 -8.76 -12.14
N LYS A 73 14.00 -8.80 -11.85
CA LYS A 73 14.50 -8.88 -10.46
C LYS A 73 14.23 -7.59 -9.70
N TRP A 74 14.39 -6.43 -10.34
CA TRP A 74 14.09 -5.12 -9.77
C TRP A 74 12.60 -4.99 -9.41
N PHE A 75 11.70 -5.37 -10.33
CA PHE A 75 10.26 -5.37 -10.05
C PHE A 75 9.87 -6.31 -8.91
N LYS A 76 10.40 -7.54 -8.88
CA LYS A 76 10.14 -8.50 -7.80
C LYS A 76 10.57 -7.95 -6.44
N GLU A 77 11.72 -7.27 -6.38
CA GLU A 77 12.22 -6.68 -5.14
C GLU A 77 11.37 -5.49 -4.69
N LEU A 78 10.98 -4.63 -5.63
CA LEU A 78 10.09 -3.50 -5.36
C LEU A 78 8.74 -3.97 -4.79
N ILE A 79 8.15 -5.02 -5.36
CA ILE A 79 6.89 -5.60 -4.87
C ILE A 79 7.06 -6.11 -3.44
N LYS A 80 8.15 -6.82 -3.12
CA LYS A 80 8.40 -7.33 -1.76
C LYS A 80 8.50 -6.21 -0.74
N ILE A 81 9.24 -5.14 -1.07
CA ILE A 81 9.40 -4.01 -0.15
C ILE A 81 8.06 -3.29 0.02
N LYS A 82 7.30 -3.10 -1.07
CA LYS A 82 5.94 -2.55 -0.98
C LYS A 82 5.05 -3.39 -0.07
N GLN A 83 5.02 -4.70 -0.23
CA GLN A 83 4.24 -5.60 0.63
C GLN A 83 4.64 -5.49 2.11
N ALA A 84 5.94 -5.43 2.40
CA ALA A 84 6.42 -5.24 3.77
C ALA A 84 6.03 -3.88 4.35
N HIS A 85 6.02 -2.83 3.51
CA HIS A 85 5.57 -1.49 3.88
C HIS A 85 4.07 -1.44 4.15
N ASP A 86 3.25 -1.98 3.25
CA ASP A 86 1.79 -2.04 3.40
C ASP A 86 1.42 -2.80 4.68
N HIS A 87 2.05 -3.95 4.93
CA HIS A 87 1.86 -4.72 6.18
C HIS A 87 2.23 -3.95 7.45
N LYS A 88 3.23 -3.06 7.36
CA LYS A 88 3.60 -2.19 8.48
C LYS A 88 2.52 -1.13 8.72
N ILE A 89 2.00 -0.50 7.66
CA ILE A 89 0.93 0.48 7.74
C ILE A 89 -0.34 -0.15 8.31
N ASP A 90 -0.73 -1.33 7.82
CA ASP A 90 -1.94 -2.02 8.29
C ASP A 90 -1.84 -2.33 9.80
N LYS A 91 -0.67 -2.77 10.27
CA LYS A 91 -0.43 -2.99 11.70
C LYS A 91 -0.52 -1.71 12.53
N GLU A 92 0.02 -0.60 12.02
CA GLU A 92 -0.03 0.69 12.70
C GLU A 92 -1.46 1.23 12.77
N LYS A 93 -2.23 1.06 11.69
CA LYS A 93 -3.66 1.36 11.65
C LYS A 93 -4.44 0.54 12.67
N GLN A 94 -4.26 -0.79 12.67
CA GLN A 94 -4.92 -1.68 13.64
C GLN A 94 -4.60 -1.28 15.08
N LEU A 95 -3.33 -0.99 15.37
CA LEU A 95 -2.92 -0.58 16.72
C LEU A 95 -3.59 0.72 17.15
N ARG A 96 -3.76 1.68 16.23
CA ARG A 96 -4.46 2.94 16.50
C ARG A 96 -5.94 2.69 16.80
N GLU A 97 -6.61 1.89 15.97
CA GLU A 97 -8.02 1.51 16.16
C GLU A 97 -8.23 0.81 17.51
N ASP A 98 -7.39 -0.18 17.83
CA ASP A 98 -7.46 -0.88 19.12
C ASP A 98 -7.21 0.06 20.30
N THR A 99 -6.32 1.04 20.14
CA THR A 99 -6.03 2.03 21.18
C THR A 99 -7.23 2.94 21.41
N GLU A 100 -7.83 3.46 20.34
CA GLU A 100 -9.04 4.28 20.40
C GLU A 100 -10.17 3.51 21.06
N GLU A 101 -10.37 2.24 20.70
CA GLU A 101 -11.40 1.39 21.29
C GLU A 101 -11.14 1.09 22.77
N ALA A 102 -9.89 0.81 23.15
CA ALA A 102 -9.52 0.64 24.55
C ALA A 102 -9.83 1.89 25.37
N THR A 103 -9.53 3.08 24.83
CA THR A 103 -9.87 4.34 25.51
C THR A 103 -11.38 4.56 25.62
N PHE A 104 -12.14 4.24 24.56
CA PHE A 104 -13.59 4.34 24.56
C PHE A 104 -14.22 3.42 25.63
N LEU A 105 -13.72 2.20 25.74
CA LEU A 105 -14.17 1.26 26.75
C LEU A 105 -13.53 1.51 28.13
N GLY A 106 -12.70 2.54 28.32
CA GLY A 106 -12.03 2.82 29.59
C GLY A 106 -11.17 1.65 30.10
N THR A 107 -10.55 0.90 29.18
CA THR A 107 -9.66 -0.24 29.46
C THR A 107 -8.26 0.02 28.91
N SER A 108 -7.30 -0.85 29.23
CA SER A 108 -5.99 -0.85 28.60
C SER A 108 -6.02 -1.68 27.32
N LEU A 109 -5.15 -1.34 26.36
CA LEU A 109 -4.97 -2.11 25.12
C LEU A 109 -4.72 -3.61 25.40
N SER A 110 -3.92 -3.92 26.42
CA SER A 110 -3.62 -5.29 26.86
C SER A 110 -4.83 -6.07 27.38
N ARG A 111 -5.91 -5.38 27.77
CA ARG A 111 -7.14 -5.97 28.30
C ARG A 111 -8.34 -5.70 27.40
N LEU A 112 -8.12 -5.14 26.20
CA LEU A 112 -9.19 -4.79 25.28
C LEU A 112 -10.02 -6.02 24.92
N GLU A 113 -9.37 -7.12 24.53
CA GLU A 113 -10.04 -8.35 24.15
C GLU A 113 -10.92 -8.90 25.28
N HIS A 114 -10.37 -9.00 26.49
CA HIS A 114 -11.13 -9.46 27.64
C HIS A 114 -12.33 -8.54 27.96
N ARG A 115 -12.19 -7.23 27.79
CA ARG A 115 -13.28 -6.25 27.97
C ARG A 115 -14.38 -6.45 26.91
N LYS A 116 -14.02 -6.77 25.67
CA LYS A 116 -14.95 -7.08 24.57
C LYS A 116 -15.73 -8.36 24.86
N ASP A 117 -15.04 -9.42 25.27
CA ASP A 117 -15.66 -10.70 25.61
C ASP A 117 -16.70 -10.54 26.72
N LEU A 118 -16.35 -9.82 27.80
CA LEU A 118 -17.26 -9.54 28.89
C LEU A 118 -18.49 -8.73 28.43
N LEU A 119 -18.30 -7.75 27.55
CA LEU A 119 -19.41 -6.97 27.01
C LEU A 119 -20.34 -7.85 26.17
N TYR A 120 -19.79 -8.74 25.35
CA TYR A 120 -20.55 -9.70 24.55
C TYR A 120 -21.33 -10.69 25.43
N ASP A 121 -20.70 -11.25 26.46
CA ASP A 121 -21.36 -12.15 27.42
C ASP A 121 -22.52 -11.45 28.15
N LEU A 122 -22.32 -10.19 28.55
CA LEU A 122 -23.39 -9.40 29.17
C LEU A 122 -24.54 -9.13 28.21
N THR A 123 -24.24 -8.75 26.96
CA THR A 123 -25.28 -8.51 25.94
C THR A 123 -26.07 -9.78 25.66
N THR A 124 -25.39 -10.91 25.42
CA THR A 124 -26.06 -12.20 25.15
C THR A 124 -26.88 -12.68 26.34
N PHE A 125 -26.38 -12.51 27.56
CA PHE A 125 -27.15 -12.78 28.77
C PHE A 125 -28.41 -11.92 28.81
N THR A 126 -28.29 -10.59 28.69
CA THR A 126 -29.45 -9.68 28.70
C THR A 126 -30.47 -10.02 27.61
N ASP A 127 -30.01 -10.31 26.39
CA ASP A 127 -30.87 -10.69 25.27
C ASP A 127 -31.64 -11.99 25.53
N SER A 128 -31.05 -12.95 26.25
CA SER A 128 -31.72 -14.20 26.62
C SER A 128 -32.82 -14.03 27.66
N TYR A 129 -32.80 -12.96 28.45
CA TYR A 129 -33.82 -12.65 29.47
C TYR A 129 -34.91 -11.68 28.98
N HIS A 130 -34.69 -11.03 27.84
CA HIS A 130 -35.62 -10.03 27.28
C HIS A 130 -36.25 -10.48 25.95
N ASN A 131 -35.98 -11.71 25.51
CA ASN A 131 -36.72 -12.45 24.47
C ASN A 131 -37.60 -13.53 25.11
#